data_AF-A0AAW7IYN5-F1
#
_entry.id   AF-A0AAW7IYN5-F1
#
_cell.length_a   1.000
_cell.length_b   1.000
_cell.length_c   1.000
_cell.angle_alpha   90.00
_cell.angle_beta   90.00
_cell.angle_gamma   90.00
#
_symmetry.space_group_name_H-M   'P 1'
#
loop_
_entity.id
_entity.type
_entity.pdbx_description
1 polymer ?
#
loop_
_entity_poly.entity_id
_entity_poly.type
_entity_poly.pdbx_seq_one_letter_code
_entity_poly.pdbx_strand_id
1 'polypeptide(L)'
;MKAWIISNPWDDEGRQALTFADKRNEAKSHAGWFDIEGDWIDLRAIRAKTFDDMENLSEKELMRMQWHEDWWFEYGNDRLPHFDEDGVTEQTFDDWWNRTYGNE
;
A
#
# COMPACT_ATOMS: atom_id res chain seq x y z
N MET A 1 6.33 -14.79 3.03
CA MET A 1 5.65 -14.91 1.71
C MET A 1 6.23 -13.88 0.74
N LYS A 2 5.88 -13.98 -0.55
CA LYS A 2 6.31 -13.02 -1.56
C LYS A 2 5.33 -11.83 -1.65
N ALA A 3 5.79 -10.60 -1.42
CA ALA A 3 5.06 -9.36 -1.67
C ALA A 3 4.99 -8.90 -3.15
N TRP A 4 3.82 -8.37 -3.53
CA TRP A 4 3.51 -7.90 -4.88
C TRP A 4 2.72 -6.60 -4.82
N ILE A 5 3.08 -5.63 -5.64
CA ILE A 5 2.26 -4.45 -5.92
C ILE A 5 1.36 -4.78 -7.09
N ILE A 6 0.06 -4.74 -6.85
CA ILE A 6 -0.98 -4.85 -7.87
C ILE A 6 -1.36 -3.44 -8.28
N SER A 7 -1.52 -3.23 -9.59
CA SER A 7 -2.06 -1.99 -10.13
C SER A 7 -2.71 -2.23 -11.49
N ASN A 8 -3.66 -1.36 -11.85
CA ASN A 8 -4.12 -1.24 -13.22
C ASN A 8 -3.36 -0.07 -13.88
N PRO A 9 -2.56 -0.30 -14.94
CA PRO A 9 -1.82 0.78 -15.59
C PRO A 9 -2.70 1.81 -16.32
N TRP A 10 -3.99 1.52 -16.47
CA TRP A 10 -4.99 2.39 -17.08
C TRP A 10 -5.82 3.16 -16.06
N ASP A 11 -5.61 2.92 -14.77
CA ASP A 11 -6.22 3.70 -13.69
C ASP A 11 -5.59 5.09 -13.66
N ASP A 12 -6.41 6.11 -13.88
CA ASP A 12 -6.01 7.52 -13.93
C ASP A 12 -5.70 8.08 -12.53
N GLU A 13 -6.27 7.49 -11.49
CA GLU A 13 -5.91 7.79 -10.10
C GLU A 13 -4.64 7.04 -9.65
N GLY A 14 -4.19 6.07 -10.43
CA GLY A 14 -2.95 5.33 -10.16
C GLY A 14 -3.00 4.48 -8.90
N ARG A 15 -4.18 3.96 -8.53
CA ARG A 15 -4.35 3.17 -7.32
C ARG A 15 -3.53 1.89 -7.41
N GLN A 16 -2.94 1.53 -6.27
CA GLN A 16 -2.11 0.35 -6.14
C GLN A 16 -2.32 -0.29 -4.78
N ALA A 17 -2.10 -1.59 -4.70
CA ALA A 17 -2.24 -2.35 -3.46
C ALA A 17 -1.10 -3.33 -3.27
N LEU A 18 -0.65 -3.47 -2.03
CA LEU A 18 0.33 -4.48 -1.64
C LEU A 18 -0.39 -5.77 -1.25
N THR A 19 0.03 -6.90 -1.81
CA THR A 19 -0.48 -8.23 -1.43
C THR A 19 0.65 -9.25 -1.29
N PHE A 20 0.34 -10.39 -0.66
CA PHE A 20 1.28 -11.49 -0.45
C PHE A 20 0.77 -12.76 -1.13
N ALA A 21 1.62 -13.40 -1.95
CA ALA A 21 1.28 -14.62 -2.67
C ALA A 21 2.55 -15.30 -3.21
N ASP A 22 2.61 -16.63 -3.23
CA ASP A 22 3.81 -17.36 -3.66
C ASP A 22 4.19 -17.11 -5.14
N LYS A 23 3.18 -16.82 -5.96
CA LYS A 23 3.29 -16.63 -7.41
C LYS A 23 2.59 -15.36 -7.88
N ARG A 24 3.11 -14.77 -8.94
CA ARG A 24 2.55 -13.56 -9.58
C ARG A 24 1.07 -13.69 -9.95
N ASN A 25 0.66 -14.83 -10.50
CA ASN A 25 -0.73 -15.01 -10.94
C ASN A 25 -1.68 -15.05 -9.75
N GLU A 26 -1.29 -15.66 -8.64
CA GLU A 26 -2.09 -15.64 -7.42
C GLU A 26 -2.23 -14.21 -6.88
N ALA A 27 -1.14 -13.42 -6.86
CA ALA A 27 -1.23 -12.00 -6.53
C ALA A 27 -2.23 -11.24 -7.41
N LYS A 28 -2.25 -11.48 -8.73
CA LYS A 28 -3.25 -10.86 -9.62
C LYS A 28 -4.69 -11.21 -9.28
N SER A 29 -4.95 -12.40 -8.72
CA SER A 29 -6.30 -12.78 -8.28
C SER A 29 -6.78 -12.05 -7.05
N HIS A 30 -5.89 -11.36 -6.33
CA HIS A 30 -6.24 -10.54 -5.19
C HIS A 30 -6.68 -9.12 -5.60
N ALA A 31 -6.65 -8.74 -6.88
CA ALA A 31 -7.05 -7.39 -7.32
C ALA A 31 -8.47 -7.01 -6.85
N GLY A 32 -9.40 -7.96 -6.89
CA GLY A 32 -10.77 -7.78 -6.39
C GLY A 32 -10.90 -7.60 -4.88
N TRP A 33 -9.83 -7.75 -4.10
CA TRP A 33 -9.82 -7.43 -2.67
C TRP A 33 -9.55 -5.95 -2.40
N PHE A 34 -8.98 -5.23 -3.36
CA PHE A 34 -8.43 -3.88 -3.19
C PHE A 34 -9.09 -2.82 -4.09
N ASP A 35 -10.27 -3.11 -4.63
CA ASP A 35 -10.98 -2.24 -5.57
C ASP A 35 -10.13 -1.81 -6.80
N ILE A 36 -9.18 -2.67 -7.20
CA ILE A 36 -8.39 -2.46 -8.41
C ILE A 36 -9.18 -3.03 -9.59
N GLU A 37 -9.89 -2.15 -10.28
CA GLU A 37 -10.64 -2.50 -11.49
C GLU A 37 -9.70 -2.83 -12.66
N GLY A 38 -10.07 -3.81 -13.48
CA GLY A 38 -9.35 -4.14 -14.71
C GLY A 38 -9.53 -5.60 -15.13
N ASP A 39 -9.45 -5.85 -16.44
CA ASP A 39 -9.42 -7.23 -16.94
C ASP A 39 -8.15 -7.93 -16.48
N TRP A 40 -8.25 -9.25 -16.26
CA TRP A 40 -7.13 -10.05 -15.80
C TRP A 40 -5.86 -9.81 -16.61
N ILE A 41 -5.99 -9.65 -17.94
CA ILE A 41 -4.82 -9.49 -18.82
C ILE A 41 -4.09 -8.15 -18.60
N ASP A 42 -4.82 -7.11 -18.22
CA ASP A 42 -4.31 -5.74 -18.07
C ASP A 42 -3.70 -5.47 -16.69
N LEU A 43 -4.16 -6.20 -15.67
CA LEU A 43 -3.64 -6.08 -14.31
C LEU A 43 -2.12 -6.35 -14.26
N ARG A 44 -1.39 -5.46 -13.58
CA ARG A 44 0.02 -5.65 -13.25
C ARG A 44 0.15 -6.23 -11.86
N ALA A 45 1.17 -7.05 -11.69
CA ALA A 45 1.65 -7.51 -10.40
C ALA A 45 3.18 -7.46 -10.48
N ILE A 46 3.77 -6.49 -9.79
CA ILE A 46 5.21 -6.22 -9.75
C ILE A 46 5.75 -6.68 -8.41
N ARG A 47 6.91 -7.33 -8.44
CA ARG A 47 7.55 -7.86 -7.24
C ARG A 47 8.04 -6.71 -6.36
N ALA A 48 7.61 -6.65 -5.11
CA ALA A 48 8.03 -5.62 -4.16
C ALA A 48 8.91 -6.26 -3.06
N LYS A 49 10.16 -6.54 -3.41
CA LYS A 49 11.07 -7.34 -2.57
C LYS A 49 11.30 -6.74 -1.18
N THR A 50 11.22 -5.41 -1.05
CA THR A 50 11.38 -4.72 0.22
C THR A 50 10.37 -5.19 1.28
N PHE A 51 9.20 -5.66 0.85
CA PHE A 51 8.14 -6.13 1.73
C PHE A 51 8.06 -7.66 1.84
N ASP A 52 9.04 -8.41 1.31
CA ASP A 52 9.02 -9.86 1.48
C ASP A 52 9.04 -10.26 2.96
N ASP A 53 8.30 -11.33 3.29
CA ASP A 53 8.17 -11.88 4.63
C ASP A 53 7.51 -10.94 5.67
N MET A 54 6.84 -9.87 5.21
CA MET A 54 6.09 -8.93 6.04
C MET A 54 4.58 -9.23 6.15
N GLU A 55 4.11 -10.41 5.72
CA GLU A 55 2.68 -10.74 5.70
C GLU A 55 2.01 -10.80 7.09
N ASN A 56 2.81 -10.92 8.15
CA ASN A 56 2.33 -11.01 9.53
C ASN A 56 2.41 -9.67 10.27
N LEU A 57 2.87 -8.59 9.62
CA LEU A 57 2.80 -7.25 10.19
C LEU A 57 1.34 -6.83 10.38
N SER A 58 1.08 -6.05 11.43
CA SER A 58 -0.20 -5.36 11.53
C SER A 58 -0.37 -4.37 10.39
N GLU A 59 -1.62 -4.00 10.09
CA GLU A 59 -1.92 -3.00 9.06
C GLU A 59 -1.15 -1.69 9.29
N LYS A 60 -1.11 -1.23 10.56
CA LYS A 60 -0.35 -0.04 10.95
C LYS A 60 1.14 -0.15 10.62
N GLU A 61 1.77 -1.27 10.99
CA GLU A 61 3.18 -1.50 10.72
C GLU A 61 3.46 -1.59 9.22
N LEU A 62 2.62 -2.29 8.47
CA LEU A 62 2.77 -2.44 7.03
C LEU A 62 2.58 -1.11 6.30
N MET A 63 1.62 -0.28 6.72
CA MET A 63 1.39 1.04 6.15
C MET A 63 2.55 2.00 6.47
N ARG A 64 3.14 1.90 7.66
CA ARG A 64 4.36 2.65 8.00
C ARG A 64 5.54 2.25 7.11
N MET A 65 5.74 0.95 6.87
CA MET A 65 6.78 0.48 5.95
C MET A 65 6.55 0.98 4.53
N GLN A 66 5.30 0.96 4.05
CA GLN A 66 4.95 1.52 2.74
C GLN A 66 5.27 3.01 2.66
N TRP A 67 4.95 3.75 3.72
CA TRP A 67 5.24 5.17 3.81
C TRP A 67 6.74 5.51 3.74
N HIS A 68 7.60 4.69 4.34
CA HIS A 68 9.05 4.81 4.18
C HIS A 68 9.56 4.52 2.77
N GLU A 69 8.77 3.79 1.97
CA GLU A 69 9.06 3.48 0.57
C GLU A 69 8.30 4.42 -0.38
N ASP A 70 8.07 5.66 0.05
CA ASP A 70 7.42 6.76 -0.70
C ASP A 70 5.97 6.52 -1.13
N TRP A 71 5.24 5.65 -0.43
CA TRP A 71 3.80 5.53 -0.66
C TRP A 71 3.05 6.74 -0.15
N TRP A 72 2.06 7.17 -0.94
CA TRP A 72 1.16 8.26 -0.62
C TRP A 72 -0.10 7.75 0.08
N PHE A 73 -0.49 8.41 1.18
CA PHE A 73 -1.71 8.11 1.90
C PHE A 73 -2.54 9.38 2.16
N GLU A 74 -3.83 9.28 1.88
CA GLU A 74 -4.82 10.32 2.14
C GLU A 74 -6.13 9.70 2.64
N TYR A 75 -6.80 10.40 3.55
CA TYR A 75 -8.11 10.03 4.04
C TYR A 75 -9.00 11.28 4.12
N GLY A 76 -9.99 11.34 3.24
CA GLY A 76 -10.81 12.55 3.05
C GLY A 76 -9.94 13.73 2.60
N ASN A 77 -9.80 14.74 3.46
CA ASN A 77 -8.95 15.91 3.20
C ASN A 77 -7.65 15.93 4.04
N ASP A 78 -7.38 14.90 4.85
CA ASP A 78 -6.13 14.77 5.61
C ASP A 78 -5.13 13.93 4.82
N ARG A 79 -3.91 14.42 4.66
CA ARG A 79 -2.85 13.76 3.90
C ARG A 79 -1.65 13.55 4.81
N LEU A 80 -1.07 12.36 4.74
CA LEU A 80 0.21 12.07 5.37
C LEU A 80 1.34 12.69 4.51
N PRO A 81 2.16 13.61 5.07
CA PRO A 81 3.33 14.16 4.36
C PRO A 81 4.33 13.05 3.96
N HIS A 82 5.15 13.27 2.93
CA HIS A 82 6.17 12.27 2.56
C HIS A 82 7.25 12.16 3.64
N PHE A 83 7.81 10.95 3.78
CA PHE A 83 8.80 10.68 4.82
C PHE A 83 10.11 11.47 4.63
N ASP A 84 10.45 11.84 3.40
CA ASP A 84 11.66 12.59 3.06
C ASP A 84 11.52 14.11 3.23
N GLU A 85 10.34 14.62 3.59
CA GLU A 85 10.10 16.04 3.82
C GLU A 85 10.72 16.53 5.14
N ASP A 86 11.22 17.77 5.15
CA ASP A 86 11.87 18.38 6.31
C ASP A 86 10.94 18.43 7.53
N GLY A 87 11.38 17.84 8.64
CA GLY A 87 10.65 17.83 9.91
C GLY A 87 9.61 16.72 10.03
N VAL A 88 9.46 15.86 9.01
CA VAL A 88 8.64 14.65 9.09
C VAL A 88 9.36 13.57 9.90
N THR A 89 8.63 12.91 10.79
CA THR A 89 9.17 11.88 11.70
C THR A 89 8.17 10.75 11.88
N GLU A 90 8.56 9.66 12.54
CA GLU A 90 7.65 8.59 12.96
C GLU A 90 6.39 9.09 13.70
N GLN A 91 6.54 10.15 14.50
CA GLN A 91 5.42 10.75 15.23
C GLN A 91 4.39 11.34 14.27
N THR A 92 4.82 11.86 13.11
CA THR A 92 3.92 12.36 12.06
C THR A 92 2.99 11.26 11.56
N PHE A 93 3.53 10.05 11.33
CA PHE A 93 2.73 8.89 10.97
C PHE A 93 1.77 8.49 12.09
N ASP A 94 2.26 8.40 13.33
CA ASP A 94 1.43 8.01 14.47
C ASP A 94 0.27 8.98 14.73
N ASP A 95 0.53 10.29 14.62
CA ASP A 95 -0.49 11.31 14.79
C ASP A 95 -1.54 11.24 13.68
N TRP A 96 -1.12 11.06 12.42
CA TRP A 96 -2.04 10.90 11.29
C TRP A 96 -2.86 9.60 11.41
N TRP A 97 -2.22 8.48 11.78
CA TRP A 97 -2.89 7.19 11.99
C TRP A 97 -3.98 7.30 13.06
N ASN A 98 -3.65 7.88 14.21
CA ASN A 98 -4.59 8.02 15.33
C ASN A 98 -5.78 8.93 14.98
N ARG A 99 -5.58 9.99 14.18
CA ARG A 99 -6.70 10.83 13.71
C ARG A 99 -7.60 10.10 12.71
N THR A 100 -6.99 9.28 11.85
CA THR A 100 -7.67 8.59 10.75
C THR A 100 -8.44 7.36 11.22
N TYR A 101 -7.79 6.51 12.02
CA TYR A 101 -8.29 5.19 12.42
C TYR A 101 -8.52 5.05 13.93
N GLY A 102 -8.07 6.00 14.75
CA GLY A 102 -8.17 5.90 16.23
C GLY A 102 -9.58 6.11 16.80
N ASN A 103 -10.57 6.40 15.96
CA ASN A 103 -11.98 6.53 16.34
C ASN A 103 -12.84 5.30 15.97
N GLU A 104 -12.22 4.20 15.51
CA GLU A 104 -12.91 2.93 15.26
C GLU A 104 -13.09 2.07 16.53
#